data_AF-A0A480BPL5-F1
#
_entry.id   AF-A0A480BPL5-F1
#
_cell.length_a   1.000
_cell.length_b   1.000
_cell.length_c   1.000
_cell.angle_alpha   90.00
_cell.angle_beta   90.00
_cell.angle_gamma   90.00
#
_symmetry.space_group_name_H-M   'P 1'
#
loop_
_entity.id
_entity.type
_entity.pdbx_description
1 polymer ?
#
loop_
_entity_poly.entity_id
_entity_poly.type
_entity_poly.pdbx_seq_one_letter_code
_entity_poly.pdbx_strand_id
1 'polypeptide(L)'
;MKVAYAYEFDAANPMVQSGRPAAIRRALARHGAEVLNLFPLNQNLKWLYAPKALYYRRRGEVYRFDREPGFLHSIAWQARRRLGALQPDVVFTPGSLLA
;
A
#
# COMPACT_ATOMS: atom_id res chain seq x y z
N MET A 1 1.49 18.34 -12.68
CA MET A 1 0.78 17.04 -12.70
C MET A 1 0.74 16.49 -11.29
N LYS A 2 -0.45 16.15 -10.80
CA LYS A 2 -0.72 15.56 -9.49
C LYS A 2 -0.67 14.05 -9.58
N VAL A 3 0.31 13.45 -8.91
CA VAL A 3 0.49 12.00 -8.86
C VAL A 3 0.12 11.52 -7.47
N ALA A 4 -0.99 10.79 -7.36
CA ALA A 4 -1.33 10.05 -6.16
C ALA A 4 -0.41 8.84 -6.00
N TYR A 5 0.44 8.87 -4.99
CA TYR A 5 1.34 7.77 -4.66
C TYR A 5 0.67 6.88 -3.60
N ALA A 6 -0.02 5.82 -4.05
CA ALA A 6 -0.78 4.95 -3.17
C ALA A 6 0.03 3.70 -2.80
N TYR A 7 0.15 3.45 -1.50
CA TYR A 7 0.95 2.34 -1.00
C TYR A 7 0.51 1.87 0.38
N GLU A 8 0.54 0.56 0.62
CA GLU A 8 0.09 -0.02 1.89
C GLU A 8 1.02 0.27 3.06
N PHE A 9 2.32 0.41 2.81
CA PHE A 9 3.35 0.70 3.79
C PHE A 9 3.77 2.16 3.71
N ASP A 10 4.53 2.63 4.69
CA ASP A 10 5.06 3.99 4.66
C ASP A 10 6.13 4.14 3.56
N ALA A 11 5.75 4.70 2.41
CA ALA A 11 6.66 4.96 1.30
C ALA A 11 7.59 6.17 1.53
N ALA A 12 7.44 6.93 2.61
CA ALA A 12 8.42 7.94 3.01
C ALA A 12 9.58 7.31 3.80
N ASN A 13 9.36 6.15 4.41
CA ASN A 13 10.37 5.45 5.19
C ASN A 13 11.36 4.69 4.28
N PRO A 14 12.66 5.03 4.29
CA PRO A 14 13.68 4.34 3.49
C PRO A 14 13.93 2.88 3.92
N MET A 15 13.50 2.49 5.12
CA MET A 15 13.60 1.11 5.60
C MET A 15 12.52 0.19 5.00
N VAL A 16 11.49 0.76 4.36
CA VAL A 16 10.42 -0.01 3.74
C VAL A 16 10.87 -0.50 2.36
N GLN A 17 10.83 -1.82 2.15
CA GLN A 17 11.22 -2.49 0.89
C GLN A 17 12.53 -1.97 0.28
N SER A 18 13.59 -1.93 1.09
CA SER A 18 14.92 -1.50 0.67
C SER A 18 14.95 -0.06 0.09
N GLY A 19 14.00 0.79 0.50
CA GLY A 19 13.94 2.19 0.12
C GLY A 19 13.46 2.47 -1.30
N ARG A 20 13.06 1.44 -2.07
CA ARG A 20 12.58 1.61 -3.45
C ARG A 20 11.37 2.55 -3.53
N PRO A 21 10.34 2.42 -2.67
CA PRO A 21 9.20 3.33 -2.72
C PRO A 21 9.59 4.79 -2.43
N ALA A 22 10.49 5.01 -1.46
CA ALA A 22 10.99 6.34 -1.13
C ALA A 22 11.82 6.95 -2.27
N ALA A 23 12.62 6.14 -2.95
CA ALA A 23 13.44 6.57 -4.08
C ALA A 23 12.58 6.98 -5.29
N ILE A 24 11.56 6.18 -5.64
CA ILE A 24 10.63 6.49 -6.74
C ILE A 24 9.86 7.77 -6.43
N ARG A 25 9.32 7.90 -5.21
CA ARG A 25 8.62 9.11 -4.75
C ARG A 25 9.47 10.37 -4.90
N ARG A 26 10.75 10.30 -4.47
CA ARG A 26 11.72 11.40 -4.61
C ARG A 26 12.06 11.68 -6.06
N ALA A 27 12.10 10.67 -6.93
CA ALA A 27 12.33 10.88 -8.36
C ALA A 27 11.15 11.62 -9.01
N LEU A 28 9.91 11.18 -8.75
CA LEU A 28 8.70 11.84 -9.25
C LEU A 28 8.64 13.33 -8.85
N ALA A 29 8.91 13.62 -7.57
CA ALA A 29 8.95 14.99 -7.08
C ALA A 29 10.07 15.81 -7.75
N ARG A 30 11.26 15.24 -7.94
CA ARG A 30 12.38 15.90 -8.63
C ARG A 30 12.08 16.23 -10.10
N HIS A 31 11.20 15.47 -10.74
CA HIS A 31 10.76 15.73 -12.12
C HIS A 31 9.53 16.65 -12.21
N GLY A 32 9.19 17.37 -11.13
CA GLY A 32 8.13 18.39 -11.13
C GLY A 32 6.71 17.85 -10.95
N ALA A 33 6.55 16.58 -10.58
CA ALA A 33 5.24 16.05 -10.18
C ALA A 33 4.90 16.49 -8.75
N GLU A 34 3.66 16.93 -8.53
CA GLU A 34 3.10 17.13 -7.20
C GLU A 34 2.69 15.75 -6.65
N VAL A 35 3.49 15.21 -5.73
CA VAL A 35 3.28 13.86 -5.21
C VAL A 35 2.34 13.89 -4.00
N LEU A 36 1.12 13.41 -4.21
CA LEU A 36 0.09 13.28 -3.17
C LEU A 36 0.25 11.93 -2.47
N ASN A 37 0.66 11.95 -1.21
CA ASN A 37 0.95 10.72 -0.46
C ASN A 37 -0.34 10.03 0.00
N LEU A 38 -0.62 8.84 -0.54
CA LEU A 38 -1.70 7.94 -0.10
C LEU A 38 -1.15 6.75 0.68
N PHE A 39 -0.31 7.03 1.67
CA PHE A 39 0.28 6.02 2.54
C PHE A 39 0.55 6.59 3.95
N PRO A 40 0.69 5.73 4.98
CA PRO A 40 0.34 4.31 4.94
C PRO A 40 -1.19 4.13 4.86
N LEU A 41 -1.62 2.99 4.31
CA LEU A 41 -3.00 2.55 4.39
C LEU A 41 -3.17 1.70 5.66
N ASN A 42 -4.36 1.73 6.25
CA ASN A 42 -4.60 1.02 7.50
C ASN A 42 -4.64 -0.48 7.25
N GLN A 43 -3.76 -1.23 7.93
CA GLN A 43 -3.62 -2.67 7.83
C GLN A 43 -4.23 -3.43 9.03
N ASN A 44 -5.04 -2.78 9.88
CA ASN A 44 -5.57 -3.39 11.12
C ASN A 44 -6.35 -4.69 10.88
N LEU A 45 -6.98 -4.86 9.71
CA LEU A 45 -7.65 -6.12 9.36
C LEU A 45 -6.70 -7.32 9.36
N LYS A 46 -5.38 -7.14 9.22
CA LYS A 46 -4.40 -8.25 9.28
C LYS A 46 -4.53 -9.08 10.55
N TRP A 47 -4.92 -8.46 11.67
CA TRP A 47 -5.05 -9.12 12.97
C TRP A 47 -6.22 -10.11 13.02
N LEU A 48 -7.28 -9.88 12.22
CA LEU A 48 -8.39 -10.83 12.09
C LEU A 48 -7.93 -12.17 11.48
N TYR A 49 -6.86 -12.14 10.70
CA TYR A 49 -6.28 -13.32 10.06
C TYR A 49 -5.14 -13.96 10.86
N ALA A 50 -4.79 -13.42 12.04
CA ALA A 50 -3.74 -13.98 12.90
C ALA A 50 -4.02 -15.43 13.34
N PRO A 51 -5.26 -15.85 13.65
CA PRO A 51 -5.55 -17.25 13.95
C PRO A 51 -5.25 -18.19 12.77
N LYS A 52 -5.64 -17.80 11.54
CA LYS A 52 -5.29 -18.56 10.33
C LYS A 52 -3.77 -18.61 10.15
N ALA A 53 -3.09 -17.48 10.29
CA ALA A 53 -1.63 -17.42 10.18
C ALA A 53 -0.93 -18.39 11.14
N LEU A 54 -1.42 -18.51 12.38
CA LEU A 54 -0.88 -19.46 13.35
C LEU A 54 -1.17 -20.92 12.96
N TYR A 55 -2.37 -21.21 12.46
CA TYR A 55 -2.75 -22.54 11.98
C TYR A 55 -1.82 -23.04 10.86
N TYR A 56 -1.61 -22.23 9.83
CA TYR A 56 -0.72 -22.56 8.71
C TYR A 56 0.74 -22.66 9.14
N ARG A 57 1.20 -21.75 10.02
CA ARG A 57 2.57 -21.78 10.56
C ARG A 57 2.86 -23.09 11.29
N ARG A 58 1.89 -23.63 12.05
CA ARG A 58 2.04 -24.93 12.73
C ARG A 58 2.19 -26.11 11.77
N ARG A 59 1.74 -25.96 10.52
CA ARG A 59 1.90 -26.96 9.45
C ARG A 59 3.14 -26.73 8.59
N GLY A 60 3.99 -25.76 8.93
CA GLY A 60 5.14 -25.37 8.12
C GLY A 60 4.78 -24.59 6.86
N GLU A 61 3.52 -24.15 6.73
CA GLU A 61 3.02 -23.42 5.57
C GLU A 61 3.07 -21.91 5.82
N VAL A 62 3.30 -21.13 4.76
CA VAL A 62 3.29 -19.66 4.82
C VAL A 62 1.92 -19.14 4.43
N TYR A 63 1.25 -18.50 5.38
CA TYR A 63 -0.04 -17.87 5.13
C TYR A 63 0.12 -16.43 4.64
N ARG A 64 -0.53 -16.13 3.51
CA ARG A 64 -0.51 -14.83 2.84
C ARG A 64 -1.79 -14.06 3.07
N PHE A 65 -1.89 -13.37 4.20
CA PHE A 65 -3.05 -12.53 4.53
C PHE A 65 -3.24 -11.38 3.53
N ASP A 66 -2.16 -10.95 2.87
CA ASP A 66 -2.14 -9.93 1.82
C ASP A 66 -2.97 -10.32 0.61
N ARG A 67 -3.37 -11.60 0.48
CA ARG A 67 -4.23 -12.11 -0.59
C ARG A 67 -5.68 -12.31 -0.18
N GLU A 68 -6.03 -12.04 1.08
CA GLU A 68 -7.41 -12.22 1.53
C GLU A 68 -8.32 -11.15 0.91
N PRO A 69 -9.44 -11.54 0.29
CA PRO A 69 -10.34 -10.59 -0.39
C PRO A 69 -10.82 -9.46 0.51
N GLY A 70 -11.14 -9.76 1.78
CA GLY A 70 -11.57 -8.75 2.75
C GLY A 70 -10.50 -7.72 3.07
N PHE A 71 -9.24 -8.15 3.18
CA PHE A 71 -8.10 -7.26 3.37
C PHE A 71 -7.90 -6.37 2.13
N LEU A 72 -7.85 -6.96 0.94
CA LEU A 72 -7.71 -6.23 -0.33
C LEU A 72 -8.81 -5.20 -0.53
N HIS A 73 -10.06 -5.59 -0.28
CA HIS A 73 -11.21 -4.70 -0.39
C HIS A 73 -11.11 -3.52 0.59
N SER A 74 -10.65 -3.77 1.82
CA SER A 74 -10.45 -2.70 2.81
C SER A 74 -9.36 -1.70 2.38
N ILE A 75 -8.28 -2.16 1.74
CA ILE A 75 -7.20 -1.33 1.24
C ILE A 75 -7.69 -0.51 0.03
N ALA A 76 -8.37 -1.16 -0.92
CA ALA A 76 -8.94 -0.50 -2.10
C ALA A 76 -9.98 0.56 -1.73
N TRP A 77 -10.85 0.28 -0.75
CA TRP A 77 -11.85 1.25 -0.29
C TRP A 77 -11.22 2.49 0.35
N GLN A 78 -10.18 2.31 1.17
CA GLN A 78 -9.42 3.42 1.75
C GLN A 78 -8.74 4.27 0.67
N ALA A 79 -8.10 3.62 -0.31
CA ALA A 79 -7.49 4.30 -1.45
C ALA A 79 -8.53 5.10 -2.22
N ARG A 80 -9.66 4.49 -2.60
CA ARG A 80 -10.77 5.14 -3.31
C ARG A 80 -11.29 6.36 -2.57
N ARG A 81 -11.53 6.26 -1.26
CA ARG A 81 -12.05 7.38 -0.44
C ARG A 81 -11.08 8.56 -0.41
N ARG A 82 -9.77 8.29 -0.29
CA ARG A 82 -8.74 9.34 -0.28
C ARG A 82 -8.52 9.93 -1.68
N LEU A 83 -8.54 9.11 -2.73
CA LEU A 83 -8.40 9.54 -4.12
C LEU A 83 -9.54 10.49 -4.53
N GLY A 84 -10.78 10.19 -4.12
CA GLY A 84 -11.93 11.05 -4.40
C GLY A 84 -11.81 12.46 -3.82
N ALA A 85 -11.12 12.62 -2.68
CA ALA A 85 -10.87 13.93 -2.06
C ALA A 85 -9.73 14.70 -2.72
N LEU A 86 -8.75 13.99 -3.29
CA LEU A 86 -7.49 14.58 -3.78
C LEU A 86 -7.51 14.88 -5.28
N GLN A 87 -8.38 14.22 -6.05
CA GLN A 87 -8.53 14.36 -7.51
C GLN A 87 -7.16 14.41 -8.25
N PRO A 88 -6.35 13.35 -8.16
CA PRO A 88 -5.07 13.29 -8.86
C PRO A 88 -5.26 13.06 -10.37
N ASP A 89 -4.28 13.50 -11.17
CA ASP A 89 -4.24 13.23 -12.61
C ASP A 89 -3.89 11.76 -12.88
N VAL A 90 -2.98 11.20 -12.08
CA VAL A 90 -2.47 9.83 -12.20
C VAL A 90 -2.33 9.19 -10.83
N VAL A 91 -2.66 7.90 -10.73
CA VAL A 91 -2.38 7.09 -9.55
C VAL A 91 -1.20 6.17 -9.85
N PHE A 92 -0.18 6.23 -9.00
CA PHE A 92 1.00 5.37 -9.08
C PHE A 92 1.08 4.46 -7.85
N THR A 93 1.34 3.18 -8.09
CA THR A 93 1.44 2.14 -7.07
C THR A 93 2.73 1.34 -7.30
N PRO A 94 3.72 1.39 -6.39
CA PRO A 94 5.00 0.70 -6.58
C PRO A 94 4.91 -0.83 -6.34
N GLY A 95 3.73 -1.34 -5.99
CA GLY A 95 3.50 -2.74 -5.63
C GLY A 95 2.23 -3.30 -6.26
N SER A 96 2.11 -4.62 -6.26
CA SER A 96 1.08 -5.36 -7.01
C SER A 96 -0.30 -5.40 -6.35
N LEU A 97 -0.52 -4.74 -5.21
CA LEU A 97 -1.73 -4.92 -4.39
C LEU A 97 -2.92 -4.06 -4.82
N LEU A 98 -2.70 -3.07 -5.67
CA LEU A 98 -3.73 -2.15 -6.18
C LEU A 98 -3.90 -2.24 -7.71
N ALA A 99 -3.23 -3.20 -8.36
CA ALA A 99 -3.29 -3.44 -9.81
C ALA A 99 -4.45 -4.38 -10.16
#